data_AF-A0A0F9H560-F1
#
_entry.id   AF-A0A0F9H560-F1
#
_cell.length_a   1.000
_cell.length_b   1.000
_cell.length_c   1.000
_cell.angle_alpha   90.00
_cell.angle_beta   90.00
_cell.angle_gamma   90.00
#
_symmetry.space_group_name_H-M   'P 1'
#
loop_
_entity.id
_entity.type
_entity.pdbx_description
1 polymer ?
#
loop_
_entity_poly.entity_id
_entity_poly.type
_entity_poly.pdbx_seq_one_letter_code
_entity_poly.pdbx_strand_id
1 'polypeptide(L)'
;MGKFEVVVTAHRLSDRKFWANQIAEKMVELVGGVSVYEGKGGWRSPETDIIIYEEHTLLVAHVHDSQKFFALLEPTLKQYRESAEQEVVYVVIDGVPYSLNEAVFDALDHIKTEKDRLTRGIQEVEAGH
;
A
#
# COMPACT_ATOMS: atom_id res chain seq x y z
N MET A 1 13.81 0.01 12.10
CA MET A 1 13.45 -0.74 10.88
C MET A 1 11.94 -0.81 10.87
N GLY A 2 11.31 -0.23 9.85
CA GLY A 2 9.86 -0.18 9.72
C GLY A 2 9.30 -1.47 9.14
N LYS A 3 8.02 -1.73 9.40
CA LYS A 3 7.29 -2.89 8.86
C LYS A 3 6.33 -2.38 7.79
N PHE A 4 6.40 -2.98 6.60
CA PHE A 4 5.52 -2.68 5.49
C PHE A 4 4.76 -3.94 5.09
N GLU A 5 3.45 -3.85 5.04
CA GLU A 5 2.58 -4.99 4.76
C GLU A 5 1.61 -4.65 3.62
N VAL A 6 1.39 -5.61 2.74
CA VAL A 6 0.39 -5.52 1.68
C VAL A 6 -0.55 -6.71 1.80
N VAL A 7 -1.83 -6.44 1.97
CA VAL A 7 -2.87 -7.47 1.95
C VAL A 7 -3.52 -7.45 0.57
N VAL A 8 -3.49 -8.60 -0.10
CA VAL A 8 -4.06 -8.80 -1.43
C VAL A 8 -5.28 -9.72 -1.31
N THR A 9 -6.46 -9.17 -1.57
CA THR A 9 -7.73 -9.93 -1.68
C THR A 9 -8.13 -10.06 -3.16
N ALA A 10 -9.07 -10.95 -3.49
CA ALA A 10 -9.78 -10.97 -4.77
C ALA A 10 -10.91 -12.02 -4.70
N HIS A 11 -12.00 -11.82 -5.45
CA HIS A 11 -13.07 -12.82 -5.55
C HIS A 11 -12.61 -14.15 -6.16
N ARG A 12 -11.67 -14.11 -7.11
CA ARG A 12 -11.12 -15.31 -7.74
C ARG A 12 -9.72 -15.61 -7.22
N LEU A 13 -9.50 -16.87 -6.84
CA LEU A 13 -8.21 -17.36 -6.38
C LEU A 13 -7.08 -17.16 -7.40
N SER A 14 -7.37 -17.34 -8.69
CA SER A 14 -6.39 -17.13 -9.78
C SER A 14 -5.87 -15.71 -9.79
N ASP A 15 -6.77 -14.74 -9.61
CA ASP A 15 -6.48 -13.33 -9.75
C ASP A 15 -5.73 -12.85 -8.51
N ARG A 16 -6.14 -13.32 -7.32
CA ARG A 16 -5.40 -13.10 -6.07
C ARG A 16 -3.94 -13.56 -6.20
N LYS A 17 -3.72 -14.79 -6.65
CA LYS A 17 -2.38 -15.36 -6.81
C LYS A 17 -1.54 -14.64 -7.84
N PHE A 18 -2.14 -14.32 -8.99
CA PHE A 18 -1.47 -13.57 -10.05
C PHE A 18 -0.94 -12.24 -9.51
N TRP A 19 -1.81 -11.48 -8.85
CA TRP A 19 -1.47 -10.16 -8.35
C TRP A 19 -0.56 -10.18 -7.12
N ALA A 20 -0.77 -11.11 -6.19
CA ALA A 20 0.13 -11.31 -5.07
C ALA A 20 1.56 -11.61 -5.55
N ASN A 21 1.71 -12.42 -6.61
CA ASN A 21 3.01 -12.67 -7.22
C ASN A 21 3.60 -11.40 -7.86
N GLN A 22 2.83 -10.64 -8.65
CA GLN A 22 3.30 -9.40 -9.27
C GLN A 22 3.79 -8.37 -8.22
N ILE A 23 3.02 -8.19 -7.14
CA ILE A 23 3.37 -7.27 -6.06
C ILE A 23 4.58 -7.80 -5.29
N ALA A 24 4.63 -9.11 -4.97
CA ALA A 24 5.74 -9.72 -4.27
C ALA A 24 7.05 -9.63 -5.07
N GLU A 25 7.02 -9.90 -6.37
CA GLU A 25 8.16 -9.72 -7.27
C GLU A 25 8.68 -8.29 -7.19
N LYS A 26 7.78 -7.29 -7.27
CA LYS A 26 8.17 -5.89 -7.18
C LYS A 26 8.78 -5.53 -5.82
N MET A 27 8.19 -6.03 -4.74
CA MET A 27 8.71 -5.82 -3.40
C MET A 27 10.10 -6.48 -3.23
N VAL A 28 10.30 -7.70 -3.74
CA VAL A 28 11.60 -8.40 -3.72
C VAL A 28 12.66 -7.63 -4.50
N GLU A 29 12.32 -7.07 -5.68
CA GLU A 29 13.25 -6.19 -6.41
C GLU A 29 13.72 -4.99 -5.57
N LEU A 30 12.83 -4.43 -4.75
CA LEU A 30 13.09 -3.22 -3.98
C LEU A 30 13.86 -3.48 -2.67
N VAL A 31 13.63 -4.61 -1.99
CA VAL A 31 14.19 -4.87 -0.64
C VAL A 31 14.92 -6.21 -0.49
N GLY A 32 15.00 -7.02 -1.55
CA GLY A 32 15.73 -8.29 -1.57
C GLY A 32 15.04 -9.46 -0.86
N GLY A 33 13.92 -9.22 -0.18
CA GLY A 33 13.16 -10.28 0.50
C GLY A 33 11.77 -9.85 0.96
N VAL A 34 10.83 -10.79 0.84
CA VAL A 34 9.43 -10.66 1.27
C VAL A 34 8.99 -11.97 1.92
N SER A 35 8.25 -11.87 3.02
CA SER A 35 7.52 -13.01 3.57
C SER A 35 6.10 -13.03 3.02
N VAL A 36 5.64 -14.20 2.61
CA VAL A 36 4.31 -14.41 2.01
C VAL A 36 3.50 -15.33 2.90
N TYR A 37 2.28 -14.93 3.24
CA TYR A 37 1.37 -15.68 4.09
C TYR A 37 -0.01 -15.78 3.42
N GLU A 38 -0.55 -16.99 3.31
CA GLU A 38 -1.94 -17.19 2.92
C GLU A 38 -2.81 -17.21 4.17
N GLY A 39 -3.93 -16.49 4.13
CA GLY A 39 -4.78 -16.30 5.29
C GLY A 39 -6.26 -16.15 4.95
N LYS A 40 -7.05 -16.06 6.01
CA LYS A 40 -8.46 -15.70 5.97
C LYS A 40 -8.67 -14.49 6.87
N GLY A 41 -9.25 -13.45 6.31
CA GLY A 41 -9.63 -12.23 7.00
C GLY A 41 -11.14 -12.19 7.18
N GLY A 42 -11.59 -11.36 8.11
CA GLY A 42 -13.00 -11.03 8.25
C GLY A 42 -13.12 -9.53 8.44
N TRP A 43 -14.00 -8.89 7.68
CA TRP A 43 -14.35 -7.50 7.92
C TRP A 43 -15.87 -7.38 8.09
N ARG A 44 -16.28 -6.47 8.96
CA ARG A 44 -17.69 -6.22 9.22
C ARG A 44 -18.14 -5.07 8.33
N SER A 45 -19.10 -5.33 7.45
CA SER A 45 -19.70 -4.31 6.60
C SER A 45 -20.42 -3.29 7.46
N PRO A 46 -20.07 -1.99 7.39
CA PRO A 46 -20.72 -0.96 8.18
C PRO A 46 -22.17 -0.70 7.73
N GLU A 47 -22.51 -1.07 6.49
CA GLU A 47 -23.85 -0.86 5.90
C GLU A 47 -24.82 -1.98 6.25
N THR A 48 -24.34 -3.21 6.33
CA THR A 48 -25.18 -4.41 6.48
C THR A 48 -25.02 -5.12 7.83
N ASP A 49 -24.00 -4.75 8.62
CA ASP A 49 -23.57 -5.43 9.86
C ASP A 49 -23.20 -6.92 9.67
N ILE A 50 -23.02 -7.37 8.42
CA ILE A 50 -22.59 -8.72 8.09
C ILE A 50 -21.06 -8.81 8.20
N ILE A 51 -20.57 -9.89 8.80
CA ILE A 51 -19.15 -10.25 8.74
C ILE A 51 -18.90 -10.99 7.44
N ILE A 52 -18.12 -10.38 6.56
CA ILE A 52 -17.69 -10.96 5.30
C ILE A 52 -16.34 -11.61 5.54
N TYR A 53 -16.25 -12.92 5.24
CA TYR A 53 -15.01 -13.68 5.35
C TYR A 53 -14.39 -13.83 3.97
N GLU A 54 -13.12 -13.43 3.85
CA GLU A 54 -12.40 -13.43 2.59
C GLU A 54 -11.02 -14.05 2.76
N GLU A 55 -10.60 -14.81 1.75
CA GLU A 55 -9.23 -15.28 1.65
C GLU A 55 -8.31 -14.17 1.15
N HIS A 56 -7.11 -14.05 1.73
CA HIS A 56 -6.12 -13.05 1.34
C HIS A 56 -4.72 -13.63 1.29
N THR A 57 -3.85 -12.95 0.55
CA THR A 57 -2.40 -13.13 0.60
C THR A 57 -1.78 -11.90 1.27
N LEU A 58 -1.09 -12.10 2.39
CA LEU A 58 -0.36 -11.07 3.12
C LEU A 58 1.12 -11.11 2.72
N LEU A 59 1.63 -9.99 2.24
CA LEU A 59 3.02 -9.77 1.88
C LEU A 59 3.67 -8.85 2.93
N VAL A 60 4.79 -9.26 3.52
CA VAL A 60 5.48 -8.49 4.56
C VAL A 60 6.93 -8.24 4.15
N ALA A 61 7.32 -6.97 4.19
CA ALA A 61 8.69 -6.51 4.01
C ALA A 61 9.16 -5.71 5.22
N HIS A 62 10.45 -5.88 5.56
CA HIS A 62 11.13 -5.03 6.52
C HIS A 62 11.96 -4.00 5.78
N VAL A 63 11.67 -2.73 6.03
CA VAL A 63 12.23 -1.62 5.24
C VAL A 63 12.81 -0.54 6.13
N HIS A 64 13.84 0.14 5.65
CA HIS A 64 14.44 1.24 6.40
C HIS A 64 13.57 2.51 6.38
N ASP A 65 12.89 2.74 5.26
CA ASP A 65 12.01 3.89 5.02
C ASP A 65 10.72 3.40 4.34
N SER A 66 9.66 3.26 5.13
CA SER A 66 8.38 2.71 4.71
C SER A 66 7.60 3.65 3.78
N GLN A 67 7.78 4.96 3.92
CA GLN A 67 7.15 5.95 3.05
C GLN A 67 7.81 5.98 1.66
N LYS A 68 9.14 5.95 1.61
CA LYS A 68 9.86 5.85 0.33
C LYS A 68 9.55 4.53 -0.37
N PHE A 69 9.46 3.43 0.39
CA PHE A 69 9.08 2.14 -0.14
C PHE A 69 7.66 2.16 -0.72
N PHE A 70 6.70 2.77 -0.02
CA PHE A 70 5.35 2.97 -0.53
C PHE A 70 5.34 3.68 -1.88
N ALA A 71 6.03 4.83 -1.99
CA ALA A 71 6.05 5.63 -3.22
C ALA A 71 6.64 4.87 -4.43
N LEU A 72 7.55 3.92 -4.19
CA LEU A 72 8.13 3.08 -5.25
C LEU A 72 7.21 1.93 -5.66
N LEU A 73 6.40 1.42 -4.74
CA LEU A 73 5.45 0.32 -4.97
C LEU A 73 4.09 0.82 -5.49
N GLU A 74 3.73 2.06 -5.16
CA GLU A 74 2.46 2.71 -5.48
C GLU A 74 1.98 2.51 -6.93
N PRO A 75 2.82 2.66 -7.98
CA PRO A 75 2.35 2.46 -9.36
C PRO A 75 1.82 1.04 -9.63
N THR A 76 2.47 0.02 -9.06
CA THR A 76 2.03 -1.38 -9.18
C THR A 76 0.72 -1.61 -8.43
N LEU A 77 0.56 -0.98 -7.26
CA LEU A 77 -0.67 -1.08 -6.47
C LEU A 77 -1.85 -0.35 -7.16
N LYS A 78 -1.59 0.76 -7.85
CA LYS A 78 -2.58 1.45 -8.69
C LYS A 78 -3.02 0.58 -9.87
N GLN A 79 -2.07 -0.02 -10.60
CA GLN A 79 -2.38 -0.92 -11.72
C GLN A 79 -3.25 -2.12 -11.27
N TYR A 80 -2.92 -2.71 -10.12
CA TYR A 80 -3.75 -3.74 -9.50
C TYR A 80 -5.19 -3.25 -9.29
N ARG A 81 -5.35 -2.08 -8.65
CA ARG A 81 -6.67 -1.52 -8.31
C ARG A 81 -7.52 -1.29 -9.56
N GLU A 82 -6.92 -0.83 -10.65
CA GLU A 82 -7.61 -0.53 -11.90
C GLU A 82 -7.99 -1.79 -12.69
N SER A 83 -7.21 -2.87 -12.55
CA SER A 83 -7.35 -4.08 -13.35
C SER A 83 -8.13 -5.20 -12.66
N ALA A 84 -8.11 -5.25 -11.33
CA ALA A 84 -8.95 -6.15 -10.57
C ALA A 84 -10.33 -5.51 -10.42
N GLU A 85 -11.35 -6.02 -11.14
CA GLU A 85 -12.73 -5.51 -11.09
C GLU A 85 -13.35 -5.46 -9.68
N GLN A 86 -12.70 -5.94 -8.60
CA GLN A 86 -12.97 -5.53 -7.21
C GLN A 86 -11.96 -6.08 -6.16
N GLU A 87 -11.96 -5.36 -5.03
CA GLU A 87 -11.59 -5.70 -3.64
C GLU A 87 -10.12 -5.68 -3.19
N VAL A 88 -9.77 -4.45 -2.76
CA VAL A 88 -8.86 -3.96 -1.72
C VAL A 88 -7.44 -4.52 -1.60
N VAL A 89 -6.50 -3.66 -2.00
CA VAL A 89 -5.17 -3.67 -1.39
C VAL A 89 -5.22 -2.80 -0.15
N TYR A 90 -4.98 -3.40 1.01
CA TYR A 90 -4.65 -2.64 2.20
C TYR A 90 -3.14 -2.62 2.34
N VAL A 91 -2.58 -1.43 2.56
CA VAL A 91 -1.17 -1.30 2.90
C VAL A 91 -1.08 -0.94 4.38
N VAL A 92 -0.33 -1.69 5.17
CA VAL A 92 -0.04 -1.32 6.56
C VAL A 92 1.39 -0.80 6.62
N ILE A 93 1.54 0.45 7.04
CA ILE A 93 2.84 1.10 7.23
C ILE A 93 3.02 1.30 8.72
N ASP A 94 3.98 0.59 9.32
CA ASP A 94 4.33 0.71 10.74
C ASP A 94 3.11 0.56 11.69
N GLY A 95 2.21 -0.36 11.35
CA GLY A 95 0.99 -0.65 12.11
C GLY A 95 -0.21 0.24 11.79
N VAL A 96 -0.06 1.21 10.89
CA VAL A 96 -1.15 2.10 10.45
C VAL A 96 -1.71 1.58 9.12
N PRO A 97 -3.00 1.21 9.04
CA PRO A 97 -3.61 0.75 7.80
C PRO A 97 -3.97 1.91 6.88
N TYR A 98 -3.64 1.76 5.61
CA TYR A 98 -3.95 2.66 4.51
C TYR A 98 -4.80 1.87 3.50
N SER A 99 -6.06 2.29 3.33
CA SER A 99 -6.89 1.81 2.23
C SER A 99 -6.43 2.47 0.94
N LEU A 100 -6.24 1.73 -0.15
CA LEU A 100 -5.93 2.31 -1.46
C LEU A 100 -7.15 2.91 -2.19
N ASN A 101 -8.20 3.31 -1.45
CA ASN A 101 -9.27 4.13 -2.00
C ASN A 101 -8.75 5.53 -2.34
N GLU A 102 -9.30 6.17 -3.38
CA GLU A 102 -8.89 7.49 -3.94
C GLU A 102 -8.41 8.52 -2.91
N ALA A 103 -9.14 8.65 -1.79
CA ALA A 103 -8.86 9.61 -0.73
C ALA A 103 -7.47 9.48 -0.08
N VAL A 104 -6.85 8.29 -0.07
CA VAL A 104 -5.52 8.08 0.53
C VAL A 104 -4.40 8.46 -0.43
N PHE A 105 -4.59 8.22 -1.73
CA PHE A 105 -3.65 8.70 -2.74
C PHE A 105 -3.65 10.23 -2.80
N ASP A 106 -4.84 10.85 -2.74
CA ASP A 106 -4.98 12.31 -2.66
C ASP A 106 -4.34 12.89 -1.38
N ALA A 107 -4.50 12.20 -0.24
CA ALA A 107 -3.88 12.63 1.02
C ALA A 107 -2.34 12.52 1.00
N LEU A 108 -1.80 11.47 0.38
CA LEU A 108 -0.35 11.29 0.26
C LEU A 108 0.27 12.25 -0.75
N ASP A 109 -0.40 12.55 -1.86
CA ASP A 109 0.02 13.60 -2.79
C ASP A 109 -0.09 14.99 -2.15
N HIS A 110 -1.10 15.26 -1.32
CA HIS A 110 -1.21 16.51 -0.57
C HIS A 110 -0.06 16.69 0.43
N ILE A 111 0.27 15.65 1.20
CA ILE A 111 1.40 15.66 2.14
C ILE A 111 2.73 15.87 1.42
N LYS A 112 2.94 15.21 0.28
CA LYS A 112 4.13 15.38 -0.56
C LYS A 112 4.25 16.80 -1.10
N THR A 113 3.15 17.34 -1.65
CA THR A 113 3.07 18.71 -2.17
C THR A 113 3.38 19.74 -1.09
N GLU A 114 2.86 19.55 0.11
CA GLU A 114 3.04 20.50 1.21
C GLU A 114 4.46 20.44 1.80
N LYS A 115 5.07 19.25 1.84
CA LYS A 115 6.49 19.07 2.18
C LYS A 115 7.41 19.75 1.16
N ASP A 116 7.13 19.61 -0.13
CA ASP A 116 7.91 20.24 -1.22
C ASP A 116 7.77 21.77 -1.22
N ARG A 117 6.60 22.28 -0.82
CA ARG A 117 6.36 23.73 -0.63
C ARG A 117 7.18 24.27 0.55
N LEU A 118 7.16 23.58 1.69
CA LEU A 118 7.91 23.99 2.89
C LEU A 118 9.42 23.94 2.65
N THR A 119 9.90 22.91 1.96
CA THR A 119 11.34 22.77 1.63
C THR A 119 11.82 23.90 0.72
N ARG A 120 11.02 24.29 -0.29
CA ARG A 120 11.31 25.48 -1.12
C ARG A 120 11.34 26.77 -0.30
N GLY A 121 10.36 26.98 0.58
CA GLY A 121 10.31 28.18 1.42
C GLY A 121 11.54 28.33 2.33
N ILE A 122 12.10 27.23 2.85
CA ILE A 122 13.31 27.26 3.66
C ILE A 122 14.54 27.63 2.79
N GLN A 123 14.68 27.03 1.61
CA GLN A 123 15.79 27.31 0.69
C GLN A 123 15.79 28.76 0.19
N GLU A 124 14.61 29.33 -0.06
CA GLU A 124 14.46 30.73 -0.49
C GLU A 124 14.84 31.71 0.63
N VAL A 125 14.57 31.37 1.90
CA VAL A 125 15.00 32.16 3.07
C VAL A 125 16.52 32.06 3.26
N GLU A 126 17.11 30.89 3.07
CA GLU A 126 18.57 30.68 3.19
C GLU A 126 19.37 31.33 2.05
N ALA A 127 18.79 31.46 0.85
CA ALA A 127 19.44 32.10 -0.30
C ALA A 127 19.28 33.64 -0.33
N GLY A 128 18.40 34.20 0.50
CA GLY A 128 18.13 35.64 0.61
C GLY A 128 18.92 36.38 1.69
N HIS A 129 19.86 35.70 2.35
CA HIS A 129 20.77 36.20 3.38
C HIS A 129 22.24 36.02 2.97
#